data_AF-A0A2V8N195-F1
#
_entry.id   AF-A0A2V8N195-F1
#
_cell.length_a   1.000
_cell.length_b   1.000
_cell.length_c   1.000
_cell.angle_alpha   90.00
_cell.angle_beta   90.00
_cell.angle_gamma   90.00
#
_symmetry.space_group_name_H-M   'P 1'
#
loop_
_entity.id
_entity.type
_entity.pdbx_description
1 polymer ?
#
loop_
_entity_poly.entity_id
_entity_poly.type
_entity_poly.pdbx_seq_one_letter_code
_entity_poly.pdbx_strand_id
1 'polypeptide(L)'
;MEKADDTTQGNTSLAVPVTCTLNPLLPGATYTVTATTRGGGIGGTLTATCLFASVTVNTYLFVTSIGGNYYTGSSQSLLAVYDPSLGFVTGSGTITRNGNLAEFGFNAKYSSNGTLLANVLYVEHQPTGDVVVQSVATQSLSIIENLAAIVTKGVVNGTGDYTLITTVTDNGEPGINLDLFGLEVRDSSGAIVSGLTFPKTRIIRGNIQVHSSKRNN
;
A
#
# COMPACT_ATOMS: atom_id res chain seq x y z
N MET A 1 17.49 -15.72 -43.67
CA MET A 1 18.39 -16.16 -42.58
C MET A 1 17.60 -16.06 -41.31
N GLU A 2 17.19 -17.20 -40.78
CA GLU A 2 16.53 -17.30 -39.48
C GLU A 2 17.59 -17.04 -38.40
N LYS A 3 17.34 -16.10 -37.50
CA LYS A 3 18.27 -15.79 -36.41
C LYS A 3 18.30 -17.04 -35.52
N ALA A 4 19.44 -17.73 -35.46
CA ALA A 4 19.61 -18.85 -34.53
C ALA A 4 19.24 -18.38 -33.13
N ASP A 5 18.40 -19.14 -32.43
CA ASP A 5 18.12 -18.88 -31.02
C ASP A 5 19.44 -18.83 -30.26
N ASP A 6 19.68 -17.72 -29.57
CA ASP A 6 20.83 -17.58 -28.69
C ASP A 6 20.64 -18.49 -27.49
N THR A 7 21.23 -19.69 -27.56
CA THR A 7 21.18 -20.66 -26.47
C THR A 7 22.13 -20.31 -25.32
N THR A 8 22.84 -19.17 -25.38
CA THR A 8 23.75 -18.78 -24.29
C THR A 8 22.98 -18.17 -23.12
N GLN A 9 23.08 -18.81 -21.97
CA GLN A 9 22.42 -18.33 -20.75
C GLN A 9 23.08 -17.02 -20.26
N GLY A 10 22.28 -16.08 -19.78
CA GLY A 10 22.79 -14.84 -19.19
C GLY A 10 23.62 -15.08 -17.93
N ASN A 11 24.70 -14.32 -17.75
CA ASN A 11 25.47 -14.31 -16.50
C ASN A 11 24.83 -13.36 -15.48
N THR A 12 24.14 -13.89 -14.48
CA THR A 12 23.40 -13.08 -13.50
C THR A 12 24.27 -12.38 -12.46
N SER A 13 25.57 -12.70 -12.36
CA SER A 13 26.49 -11.98 -11.48
C SER A 13 26.71 -10.51 -11.88
N LEU A 14 26.32 -10.15 -13.12
CA LEU A 14 26.38 -8.77 -13.62
C LEU A 14 25.10 -7.96 -13.32
N ALA A 15 24.09 -8.56 -12.68
CA ALA A 15 22.86 -7.89 -12.26
C ALA A 15 23.08 -7.09 -10.96
N VAL A 16 24.04 -6.16 -11.01
CA VAL A 16 24.46 -5.33 -9.88
C VAL A 16 24.72 -3.88 -10.33
N PRO A 17 24.46 -2.88 -9.48
CA PRO A 17 23.98 -2.99 -8.10
C PRO A 17 22.49 -3.34 -8.00
N VAL A 18 22.11 -4.13 -6.99
CA VAL A 18 20.70 -4.27 -6.58
C VAL A 18 20.43 -3.30 -5.43
N THR A 19 19.43 -2.44 -5.56
CA THR A 19 18.99 -1.51 -4.52
C THR A 19 17.59 -1.84 -4.04
N CYS A 20 17.36 -1.69 -2.75
CA CYS A 20 16.06 -1.84 -2.12
C CYS A 20 15.67 -0.53 -1.45
N THR A 21 14.45 -0.07 -1.68
CA THR A 21 13.91 1.17 -1.13
C THR A 21 12.56 0.92 -0.47
N LEU A 22 12.39 1.44 0.75
CA LEU A 22 11.11 1.52 1.45
C LEU A 22 10.61 2.97 1.38
N ASN A 23 9.59 3.22 0.54
CA ASN A 23 8.95 4.53 0.45
C ASN A 23 7.68 4.53 1.32
N PRO A 24 7.60 5.39 2.36
CA PRO A 24 6.46 5.37 3.26
C PRO A 24 5.20 5.93 2.58
N LEU A 25 4.04 5.32 2.86
CA LEU A 25 2.74 5.77 2.36
C LEU A 25 2.08 6.82 3.28
N LEU A 26 2.40 6.78 4.57
CA LEU A 26 2.11 7.86 5.53
C LEU A 26 3.37 8.74 5.71
N PRO A 27 3.27 9.95 6.25
CA PRO A 27 4.46 10.76 6.56
C PRO A 27 5.52 9.95 7.32
N GLY A 28 6.78 10.04 6.89
CA GLY A 28 7.87 9.24 7.44
C GLY A 28 9.15 9.33 6.62
N ALA A 29 10.15 8.56 7.02
CA ALA A 29 11.44 8.48 6.33
C ALA A 29 11.42 7.42 5.22
N THR A 30 12.10 7.72 4.11
CA THR A 30 12.46 6.72 3.10
C THR A 30 13.75 6.02 3.52
N TYR A 31 13.78 4.69 3.39
CA TYR A 31 14.98 3.88 3.63
C TYR A 31 15.48 3.32 2.32
N THR A 32 16.77 3.50 2.01
CA THR A 32 17.40 2.92 0.82
C THR A 32 18.67 2.21 1.21
N VAL A 33 18.83 0.97 0.74
CA VAL A 33 20.02 0.15 0.96
C VAL A 33 20.46 -0.51 -0.34
N THR A 34 21.77 -0.61 -0.55
CA THR A 34 22.33 -1.50 -1.58
C THR A 34 22.37 -2.90 -1.02
N ALA A 35 21.82 -3.86 -1.75
CA ALA A 35 21.77 -5.25 -1.33
C ALA A 35 23.16 -5.88 -1.28
N THR A 36 23.38 -6.76 -0.32
CA THR A 36 24.47 -7.73 -0.41
C THR A 36 24.05 -8.85 -1.36
N THR A 37 24.94 -9.28 -2.26
CA THR A 37 24.62 -10.31 -3.25
C THR A 37 25.44 -11.57 -3.06
N ARG A 38 24.84 -12.72 -3.34
CA ARG A 38 25.49 -14.04 -3.25
C ARG A 38 25.01 -14.94 -4.40
N GLY A 39 25.92 -15.76 -4.92
CA GLY A 39 25.63 -16.67 -6.04
C GLY A 39 25.79 -15.97 -7.40
N GLY A 40 24.89 -16.27 -8.33
CA GLY A 40 24.96 -15.82 -9.72
C GLY A 40 25.73 -16.79 -10.62
N GLY A 41 26.25 -16.27 -11.73
CA GLY A 41 26.94 -17.02 -12.79
C GLY A 41 26.08 -17.21 -14.04
N ILE A 42 26.65 -17.86 -15.05
CA ILE A 42 25.97 -18.20 -16.31
C ILE A 42 24.82 -19.16 -15.99
N GLY A 43 23.59 -18.75 -16.29
CA GLY A 43 22.38 -19.53 -16.00
C GLY A 43 22.07 -19.70 -14.51
N GLY A 44 22.84 -19.05 -13.63
CA GLY A 44 22.66 -19.13 -12.18
C GLY A 44 21.67 -18.10 -11.64
N THR A 45 21.26 -18.25 -10.39
CA THR A 45 20.42 -17.26 -9.68
C THR A 45 21.29 -16.39 -8.76
N LEU A 46 21.20 -15.07 -8.91
CA LEU A 46 21.78 -14.12 -7.97
C LEU A 46 20.79 -13.87 -6.83
N THR A 47 21.18 -14.14 -5.59
CA THR A 47 20.36 -13.80 -4.41
C THR A 47 20.81 -12.45 -3.87
N ALA A 48 19.87 -11.53 -3.68
CA ALA A 48 20.11 -10.21 -3.10
C ALA A 48 19.42 -10.09 -1.73
N THR A 49 20.17 -9.65 -0.72
CA THR A 49 19.68 -9.49 0.66
C THR A 49 19.80 -8.02 1.09
N CYS A 50 18.68 -7.44 1.46
CA CYS A 50 18.56 -6.06 1.94
C CYS A 50 18.24 -6.05 3.44
N LEU A 51 19.11 -5.44 4.24
CA LEU A 51 18.94 -5.32 5.68
C LEU A 51 18.54 -3.88 6.03
N PHE A 52 17.31 -3.71 6.52
CA PHE A 52 16.82 -2.45 7.06
C PHE A 52 16.85 -2.52 8.59
N ALA A 53 17.39 -1.49 9.24
CA ALA A 53 17.43 -1.38 10.69
C ALA A 53 16.55 -0.22 11.17
N SER A 54 15.94 -0.38 12.34
CA SER A 54 15.13 0.66 13.00
C SER A 54 14.06 1.29 12.09
N VAL A 55 13.39 0.44 11.31
CA VAL A 55 12.28 0.88 10.44
C VAL A 55 11.09 1.27 11.31
N THR A 56 10.59 2.49 11.15
CA THR A 56 9.45 2.98 11.92
C THR A 56 8.12 2.38 11.42
N VAL A 57 7.10 2.36 12.28
CA VAL A 57 5.73 1.95 11.92
C VAL A 57 5.26 2.77 10.72
N ASN A 58 4.91 2.10 9.62
CA ASN A 58 4.31 2.66 8.42
C ASN A 58 3.90 1.50 7.49
N THR A 59 3.12 1.81 6.47
CA THR A 59 3.05 0.96 5.28
C THR A 59 4.01 1.53 4.24
N TYR A 60 4.89 0.70 3.71
CA TYR A 60 5.89 1.09 2.72
C TYR A 60 5.60 0.44 1.37
N LEU A 61 5.75 1.23 0.30
CA LEU A 61 6.00 0.68 -1.02
C LEU A 61 7.45 0.21 -1.06
N PHE A 62 7.64 -1.11 -1.07
CA PHE A 62 8.94 -1.74 -1.20
C PHE A 62 9.31 -1.85 -2.67
N VAL A 63 10.36 -1.14 -3.07
CA VAL A 63 10.88 -1.13 -4.44
C VAL A 63 12.22 -1.85 -4.47
N THR A 64 12.34 -2.87 -5.30
CA THR A 64 13.64 -3.48 -5.64
C THR A 64 14.03 -3.03 -7.04
N SER A 65 15.27 -2.61 -7.24
CA SER A 65 15.81 -2.20 -8.53
C SER A 65 17.13 -2.90 -8.80
N ILE A 66 17.31 -3.37 -10.03
CA ILE A 66 18.59 -3.81 -10.58
C ILE A 66 19.09 -2.65 -11.44
N GLY A 67 20.16 -2.01 -11.00
CA GLY A 67 20.95 -1.10 -11.80
C GLY A 67 22.14 -1.82 -12.44
N GLY A 68 22.81 -1.13 -13.35
CA GLY A 68 24.03 -1.61 -14.00
C GLY A 68 23.99 -1.46 -15.51
N ASN A 69 25.05 -1.91 -16.18
CA ASN A 69 25.20 -1.79 -17.63
C ASN A 69 24.65 -2.99 -18.40
N TYR A 70 24.47 -4.13 -17.72
CA TYR A 70 24.11 -5.40 -18.36
C TYR A 70 22.66 -5.79 -18.13
N TYR A 71 22.16 -5.59 -16.91
CA TYR A 71 20.76 -5.84 -16.56
C TYR A 71 20.16 -4.59 -15.96
N THR A 72 18.90 -4.35 -16.28
CA THR A 72 18.06 -3.36 -15.62
C THR A 72 16.70 -3.96 -15.36
N GLY A 73 16.03 -3.51 -14.31
CA GLY A 73 14.69 -3.96 -13.97
C GLY A 73 14.28 -3.48 -12.60
N SER A 74 12.98 -3.45 -12.34
CA SER A 74 12.46 -3.11 -11.03
C SER A 74 11.19 -3.89 -10.72
N SER A 75 10.90 -4.01 -9.43
CA SER A 75 9.71 -4.65 -8.90
C SER A 75 9.21 -3.87 -7.69
N GLN A 76 7.90 -3.96 -7.42
CA GLN A 76 7.26 -3.31 -6.30
C GLN A 76 6.41 -4.32 -5.51
N SER A 77 6.40 -4.18 -4.18
CA SER A 77 5.43 -4.81 -3.29
C SER A 77 5.09 -3.89 -2.13
N LEU A 78 4.19 -4.32 -1.23
CA LEU A 78 3.88 -3.60 0.00
C LEU A 78 4.51 -4.30 1.19
N LEU A 79 5.08 -3.52 2.11
CA LEU A 79 5.59 -3.99 3.39
C LEU A 79 4.97 -3.15 4.50
N ALA A 80 4.29 -3.79 5.45
CA ALA A 80 3.77 -3.12 6.62
C ALA A 80 4.68 -3.35 7.84
N VAL A 81 5.13 -2.27 8.45
CA VAL A 81 5.64 -2.25 9.82
C VAL A 81 4.52 -1.72 10.70
N TYR A 82 4.08 -2.52 11.67
CA TYR A 82 2.95 -2.19 12.52
C TYR A 82 3.22 -2.55 13.96
N ASP A 83 2.54 -1.85 14.87
CA ASP A 83 2.46 -2.20 16.29
C ASP A 83 0.98 -2.52 16.60
N PRO A 84 0.66 -3.79 16.90
CA PRO A 84 -0.71 -4.23 17.12
C PRO A 84 -1.34 -3.62 18.38
N SER A 85 -0.54 -3.02 19.26
CA SER A 85 -1.04 -2.35 20.46
C SER A 85 -1.55 -0.93 20.20
N LEU A 86 -1.24 -0.31 19.05
CA LEU A 86 -1.53 1.10 18.77
C LEU A 86 -3.01 1.45 18.61
N GLY A 87 -3.92 0.48 18.61
CA GLY A 87 -5.37 0.72 18.70
C GLY A 87 -6.13 0.38 17.42
N PHE A 88 -7.13 1.20 17.10
CA PHE A 88 -8.06 0.93 15.99
C PHE A 88 -8.53 2.21 15.30
N VAL A 89 -9.03 2.06 14.09
CA VAL A 89 -9.51 3.16 13.25
C VAL A 89 -10.89 2.84 12.73
N THR A 90 -11.80 3.81 12.80
CA THR A 90 -13.15 3.71 12.26
C THR A 90 -13.49 4.97 11.48
N GLY A 91 -14.40 4.86 10.54
CA GLY A 91 -14.85 6.05 9.84
C GLY A 91 -15.87 5.74 8.78
N SER A 92 -16.67 6.76 8.50
CA SER A 92 -17.57 6.78 7.35
C SER A 92 -17.77 8.20 6.90
N GLY A 93 -18.10 8.39 5.64
CA GLY A 93 -18.33 9.73 5.14
C GLY A 93 -18.52 9.80 3.65
N THR A 94 -18.53 11.04 3.16
CA THR A 94 -18.70 11.36 1.75
C THR A 94 -17.57 12.27 1.29
N ILE A 95 -17.02 12.00 0.12
CA ILE A 95 -16.13 12.91 -0.61
C ILE A 95 -16.75 13.28 -1.95
N THR A 96 -16.24 14.35 -2.56
CA THR A 96 -16.48 14.64 -3.98
C THR A 96 -15.23 14.30 -4.77
N ARG A 97 -15.35 13.45 -5.79
CA ARG A 97 -14.26 13.05 -6.67
C ARG A 97 -14.67 13.21 -8.13
N ASN A 98 -13.93 14.03 -8.86
CA ASN A 98 -14.21 14.33 -10.28
C ASN A 98 -15.67 14.78 -10.54
N GLY A 99 -16.28 15.48 -9.57
CA GLY A 99 -17.69 15.91 -9.62
C GLY A 99 -18.71 14.86 -9.17
N ASN A 100 -18.29 13.62 -8.93
CA ASN A 100 -19.13 12.54 -8.43
C ASN A 100 -19.12 12.53 -6.90
N LEU A 101 -20.25 12.16 -6.30
CA LEU A 101 -20.32 11.85 -4.88
C LEU A 101 -19.81 10.42 -4.67
N ALA A 102 -18.95 10.25 -3.67
CA ALA A 102 -18.54 8.94 -3.25
C ALA A 102 -18.67 8.77 -1.74
N GLU A 103 -19.27 7.67 -1.34
CA GLU A 103 -19.45 7.28 0.05
C GLU A 103 -18.39 6.24 0.43
N PHE A 104 -17.92 6.30 1.67
CA PHE A 104 -17.00 5.32 2.20
C PHE A 104 -17.38 4.90 3.62
N GLY A 105 -16.98 3.70 3.99
CA GLY A 105 -17.06 3.19 5.35
C GLY A 105 -15.91 2.21 5.60
N PHE A 106 -15.30 2.30 6.78
CA PHE A 106 -14.27 1.36 7.18
C PHE A 106 -14.22 1.16 8.69
N ASN A 107 -13.66 0.02 9.07
CA ASN A 107 -13.15 -0.23 10.41
C ASN A 107 -11.90 -1.11 10.28
N ALA A 108 -10.90 -0.89 11.11
CA ALA A 108 -9.75 -1.77 11.21
C ALA A 108 -9.20 -1.80 12.65
N LYS A 109 -8.96 -3.00 13.17
CA LYS A 109 -8.36 -3.23 14.50
C LYS A 109 -7.58 -4.53 14.56
N TYR A 110 -6.51 -4.55 15.34
CA TYR A 110 -5.97 -5.81 15.84
C TYR A 110 -6.81 -6.28 17.03
N SER A 111 -7.23 -7.54 17.00
CA SER A 111 -7.86 -8.18 18.15
C SER A 111 -6.79 -8.58 19.19
N SER A 112 -7.22 -8.95 20.39
CA SER A 112 -6.32 -9.28 21.50
C SER A 112 -5.35 -10.43 21.22
N ASN A 113 -5.68 -11.31 20.26
CA ASN A 113 -4.81 -12.41 19.82
C ASN A 113 -3.87 -12.01 18.66
N GLY A 114 -3.83 -10.72 18.29
CA GLY A 114 -3.01 -10.22 17.18
C GLY A 114 -3.64 -10.35 15.79
N THR A 115 -4.84 -10.95 15.67
CA THR A 115 -5.52 -11.06 14.37
C THR A 115 -6.05 -9.70 13.93
N LEU A 116 -5.69 -9.26 12.73
CA LEU A 116 -6.28 -8.08 12.10
C LEU A 116 -7.69 -8.36 11.62
N LEU A 117 -8.63 -7.49 11.99
CA LEU A 117 -9.97 -7.41 11.41
C LEU A 117 -10.08 -6.05 10.73
N ALA A 118 -10.35 -6.03 9.43
CA ALA A 118 -10.51 -4.82 8.66
C ALA A 118 -11.60 -4.99 7.60
N ASN A 119 -12.42 -3.96 7.44
CA ASN A 119 -13.46 -3.87 6.42
C ASN A 119 -13.36 -2.48 5.78
N VAL A 120 -13.46 -2.44 4.46
CA VAL A 120 -13.49 -1.21 3.65
C VAL A 120 -14.59 -1.36 2.61
N LEU A 121 -15.42 -0.33 2.50
CA LEU A 121 -16.38 -0.13 1.42
C LEU A 121 -16.21 1.29 0.88
N TYR A 122 -16.20 1.42 -0.44
CA TYR A 122 -16.25 2.68 -1.15
C TYR A 122 -17.22 2.54 -2.33
N VAL A 123 -18.11 3.50 -2.49
CA VAL A 123 -19.10 3.54 -3.58
C VAL A 123 -19.03 4.93 -4.21
N GLU A 124 -18.66 5.01 -5.49
CA GLU A 124 -18.70 6.25 -6.26
C GLU A 124 -19.88 6.23 -7.22
N HIS A 125 -20.74 7.23 -7.11
CA HIS A 125 -21.92 7.39 -7.97
C HIS A 125 -21.54 8.14 -9.24
N GLN A 126 -21.28 7.40 -10.32
CA GLN A 126 -20.97 7.99 -11.62
C GLN A 126 -22.22 8.06 -12.51
N PRO A 127 -22.25 8.95 -13.52
CA PRO A 127 -23.35 8.98 -14.50
C PRO A 127 -23.54 7.66 -15.26
N THR A 128 -22.48 6.86 -15.39
CA THR A 128 -22.49 5.55 -16.06
C THR A 128 -22.86 4.39 -15.15
N GLY A 129 -23.16 4.66 -13.87
CA GLY A 129 -23.45 3.67 -12.84
C GLY A 129 -22.45 3.70 -11.69
N ASP A 130 -22.76 2.95 -10.64
CA ASP A 130 -21.93 2.94 -9.43
C ASP A 130 -20.63 2.16 -9.65
N VAL A 131 -19.56 2.67 -9.03
CA VAL A 131 -18.31 1.96 -8.85
C VAL A 131 -18.20 1.56 -7.38
N VAL A 132 -18.28 0.26 -7.13
CA VAL A 132 -18.24 -0.35 -5.80
C VAL A 132 -16.89 -1.02 -5.59
N VAL A 133 -16.16 -0.57 -4.58
CA VAL A 133 -14.89 -1.15 -4.13
C VAL A 133 -15.09 -1.71 -2.73
N GLN A 134 -14.82 -3.00 -2.55
CA GLN A 134 -15.11 -3.70 -1.30
C GLN A 134 -13.96 -4.61 -0.90
N SER A 135 -13.55 -4.56 0.37
CA SER A 135 -12.58 -5.52 0.92
C SER A 135 -13.17 -6.92 1.05
N VAL A 136 -12.38 -7.94 0.75
CA VAL A 136 -12.72 -9.37 0.94
C VAL A 136 -11.74 -10.11 1.83
N ALA A 137 -10.53 -9.58 2.04
CA ALA A 137 -9.58 -10.11 3.01
C ALA A 137 -8.66 -9.02 3.58
N THR A 138 -8.21 -9.19 4.81
CA THR A 138 -7.37 -8.23 5.53
C THR A 138 -5.89 -8.49 5.26
N GLN A 139 -5.06 -7.45 5.12
CA GLN A 139 -3.60 -7.61 5.02
C GLN A 139 -2.87 -6.91 6.17
N SER A 140 -3.03 -5.60 6.33
CA SER A 140 -2.33 -4.86 7.36
C SER A 140 -3.05 -3.59 7.81
N LEU A 141 -2.71 -3.13 9.01
CA LEU A 141 -3.05 -1.82 9.55
C LEU A 141 -1.79 -1.20 10.15
N SER A 142 -1.45 0.01 9.73
CA SER A 142 -0.42 0.85 10.35
C SER A 142 -1.08 2.15 10.82
N ILE A 143 -0.81 2.54 12.08
CA ILE A 143 -1.30 3.79 12.68
C ILE A 143 -0.08 4.63 13.08
N ILE A 144 -0.11 5.92 12.75
CA ILE A 144 0.89 6.91 13.17
C ILE A 144 0.12 8.13 13.62
N GLU A 145 0.15 8.43 14.92
CA GLU A 145 -0.59 9.56 15.49
C GLU A 145 -2.07 9.54 15.07
N ASN A 146 -2.53 10.54 14.33
CA ASN A 146 -3.88 10.69 13.81
C ASN A 146 -4.04 10.16 12.36
N LEU A 147 -3.06 9.43 11.84
CA LEU A 147 -3.06 8.85 10.51
C LEU A 147 -3.16 7.32 10.58
N ALA A 148 -3.83 6.74 9.58
CA ALA A 148 -3.82 5.29 9.39
C ALA A 148 -3.72 4.90 7.92
N ALA A 149 -3.09 3.76 7.67
CA ALA A 149 -3.08 3.05 6.40
C ALA A 149 -3.66 1.64 6.63
N ILE A 150 -4.74 1.33 5.91
CA ILE A 150 -5.43 0.03 5.94
C ILE A 150 -5.17 -0.65 4.58
N VAL A 151 -4.56 -1.82 4.59
CA VAL A 151 -4.33 -2.62 3.39
C VAL A 151 -5.22 -3.85 3.43
N THR A 152 -6.01 -4.04 2.37
CA THR A 152 -6.89 -5.20 2.20
C THR A 152 -6.76 -5.77 0.79
N LYS A 153 -7.18 -7.02 0.59
CA LYS A 153 -7.56 -7.51 -0.73
C LYS A 153 -9.03 -7.18 -0.96
N GLY A 154 -9.41 -6.92 -2.20
CA GLY A 154 -10.76 -6.48 -2.51
C GLY A 154 -11.24 -6.84 -3.91
N VAL A 155 -12.48 -6.46 -4.15
CA VAL A 155 -13.16 -6.52 -5.43
C VAL A 155 -13.53 -5.12 -5.89
N VAL A 156 -13.57 -4.92 -7.20
CA VAL A 156 -14.14 -3.74 -7.87
C VAL A 156 -15.30 -4.21 -8.74
N ASN A 157 -16.52 -3.73 -8.48
CA ASN A 157 -17.73 -4.16 -9.18
C ASN A 157 -17.84 -5.70 -9.29
N GLY A 158 -17.49 -6.40 -8.21
CA GLY A 158 -17.50 -7.87 -8.12
C GLY A 158 -16.30 -8.58 -8.75
N THR A 159 -15.40 -7.87 -9.45
CA THR A 159 -14.16 -8.44 -10.01
C THR A 159 -13.05 -8.42 -8.95
N GLY A 160 -12.40 -9.56 -8.69
CA GLY A 160 -11.42 -9.72 -7.61
C GLY A 160 -9.96 -9.40 -7.96
N ASP A 161 -9.07 -9.85 -7.09
CA ASP A 161 -7.61 -9.75 -7.18
C ASP A 161 -7.02 -8.33 -7.12
N TYR A 162 -7.73 -7.41 -6.48
CA TYR A 162 -7.22 -6.07 -6.19
C TYR A 162 -6.57 -5.99 -4.82
N THR A 163 -5.55 -5.15 -4.71
CA THR A 163 -5.03 -4.65 -3.43
C THR A 163 -5.59 -3.25 -3.20
N LEU A 164 -6.26 -3.05 -2.07
CA LEU A 164 -6.82 -1.76 -1.67
C LEU A 164 -5.97 -1.17 -0.56
N ILE A 165 -5.55 0.08 -0.74
CA ILE A 165 -4.80 0.85 0.24
C ILE A 165 -5.65 2.07 0.61
N THR A 166 -6.28 2.02 1.77
CA THR A 166 -7.06 3.13 2.31
C THR A 166 -6.18 3.94 3.25
N THR A 167 -6.04 5.24 2.99
CA THR A 167 -5.28 6.15 3.86
C THR A 167 -6.21 7.20 4.44
N VAL A 168 -6.09 7.45 5.74
CA VAL A 168 -6.99 8.36 6.45
C VAL A 168 -6.25 9.29 7.39
N THR A 169 -6.88 10.41 7.71
CA THR A 169 -6.40 11.37 8.71
C THR A 169 -7.60 11.89 9.50
N ASP A 170 -7.54 11.73 10.81
CA ASP A 170 -8.48 12.27 11.79
C ASP A 170 -7.97 13.65 12.25
N ASN A 171 -8.66 14.72 11.84
CA ASN A 171 -8.26 16.09 12.17
C ASN A 171 -9.19 16.71 13.23
N GLY A 172 -9.85 15.87 14.02
CA GLY A 172 -10.67 16.25 15.16
C GLY A 172 -12.16 16.34 14.87
N GLU A 173 -12.94 16.44 15.95
CA GLU A 173 -14.39 16.41 15.88
C GLU A 173 -15.03 17.81 15.90
N PRO A 174 -16.06 18.06 15.05
CA PRO A 174 -16.61 17.15 14.05
C PRO A 174 -15.72 17.02 12.80
N GLY A 175 -15.58 15.82 12.26
CA GLY A 175 -14.67 15.50 11.15
C GLY A 175 -15.02 16.11 9.79
N ILE A 176 -16.24 16.61 9.63
CA ILE A 176 -16.69 17.28 8.40
C ILE A 176 -15.77 18.46 8.04
N ASN A 177 -15.32 18.50 6.78
CA ASN A 177 -14.37 19.49 6.26
C ASN A 177 -12.98 19.48 6.92
N LEU A 178 -12.68 18.55 7.82
CA LEU A 178 -11.40 18.42 8.50
C LEU A 178 -10.70 17.12 8.13
N ASP A 179 -11.39 15.99 8.28
CA ASP A 179 -10.82 14.68 8.04
C ASP A 179 -10.55 14.43 6.55
N LEU A 180 -9.57 13.56 6.30
CA LEU A 180 -9.13 13.23 4.96
C LEU A 180 -9.24 11.72 4.70
N PHE A 181 -9.77 11.36 3.53
CA PHE A 181 -9.87 9.99 3.04
C PHE A 181 -9.20 9.85 1.68
N GLY A 182 -8.35 8.84 1.52
CA GLY A 182 -7.69 8.49 0.26
C GLY A 182 -7.80 7.00 -0.03
N LEU A 183 -7.77 6.64 -1.31
CA LEU A 183 -7.84 5.26 -1.78
C LEU A 183 -6.84 5.07 -2.92
N GLU A 184 -6.02 4.04 -2.82
CA GLU A 184 -5.24 3.52 -3.92
C GLU A 184 -5.66 2.08 -4.20
N VAL A 185 -5.89 1.78 -5.48
CA VAL A 185 -6.27 0.44 -5.94
C VAL A 185 -5.18 -0.06 -6.88
N ARG A 186 -4.66 -1.25 -6.61
CA ARG A 186 -3.70 -1.95 -7.47
C ARG A 186 -4.29 -3.25 -7.99
N ASP A 187 -4.04 -3.55 -9.26
CA ASP A 187 -4.43 -4.83 -9.86
C ASP A 187 -3.52 -6.00 -9.42
N SER A 188 -3.74 -7.18 -9.99
CA SER A 188 -2.99 -8.39 -9.67
C SER A 188 -1.51 -8.32 -10.06
N SER A 189 -1.14 -7.44 -10.99
CA SER A 189 0.26 -7.17 -11.36
C SER A 189 0.94 -6.16 -10.42
N GLY A 190 0.15 -5.50 -9.55
CA GLY A 190 0.61 -4.43 -8.68
C GLY A 190 0.57 -3.05 -9.33
N ALA A 191 0.06 -2.94 -10.56
CA ALA A 191 -0.09 -1.66 -11.25
C ALA A 191 -1.25 -0.84 -10.66
N ILE A 192 -1.07 0.47 -10.60
CA ILE A 192 -2.08 1.41 -10.09
C ILE A 192 -3.25 1.49 -11.07
N VAL A 193 -4.47 1.30 -10.57
CA VAL A 193 -5.70 1.55 -11.31
C VAL A 193 -6.05 3.03 -11.20
N SER A 194 -5.63 3.82 -12.19
CA SER A 194 -5.73 5.29 -12.19
C SER A 194 -7.16 5.80 -12.02
N GLY A 195 -8.14 5.09 -12.59
CA GLY A 195 -9.57 5.43 -12.49
C GLY A 195 -10.18 5.24 -11.09
N LEU A 196 -9.46 4.62 -10.15
CA LEU A 196 -9.94 4.34 -8.77
C LEU A 196 -9.00 4.89 -7.69
N THR A 197 -7.79 5.29 -8.07
CA THR A 197 -6.79 5.82 -7.15
C THR A 197 -6.88 7.33 -7.05
N PHE A 198 -6.80 7.85 -5.82
CA PHE A 198 -6.78 9.28 -5.54
C PHE A 198 -6.11 9.56 -4.18
N PRO A 199 -5.43 10.72 -4.05
CA PRO A 199 -4.81 11.11 -2.79
C PRO A 199 -5.88 11.45 -1.73
N LYS A 200 -5.43 11.55 -0.47
CA LYS A 200 -6.28 11.99 0.64
C LYS A 200 -7.04 13.27 0.29
N THR A 201 -8.37 13.16 0.27
CA THR A 201 -9.33 14.19 -0.08
C THR A 201 -10.20 14.51 1.13
N ARG A 202 -10.51 15.78 1.32
CA ARG A 202 -11.33 16.26 2.43
C ARG A 202 -12.75 15.70 2.36
N ILE A 203 -13.24 15.21 3.48
CA ILE A 203 -14.62 14.73 3.57
C ILE A 203 -15.60 15.90 3.66
N ILE A 204 -16.73 15.79 2.96
CA ILE A 204 -17.81 16.79 2.97
C ILE A 204 -18.95 16.40 3.90
N ARG A 205 -18.97 15.14 4.37
CA ARG A 205 -19.89 14.59 5.38
C ARG A 205 -19.19 13.44 6.12
N GLY A 206 -19.65 13.14 7.32
CA GLY A 206 -19.19 12.00 8.11
C GLY A 206 -18.11 12.35 9.13
N ASN A 207 -17.42 11.32 9.62
CA ASN A 207 -16.40 11.43 10.65
C ASN A 207 -15.43 10.23 10.54
N ILE A 208 -14.15 10.49 10.76
CA ILE A 208 -13.08 9.49 10.90
C ILE A 208 -12.54 9.61 12.33
N GLN A 209 -12.29 8.47 12.97
CA GLN A 209 -11.68 8.43 14.31
C GLN A 209 -10.50 7.47 14.32
N VAL A 210 -9.34 7.98 14.74
CA VAL A 210 -8.15 7.19 15.04
C VAL A 210 -8.03 7.04 16.55
N HIS A 211 -8.44 5.88 17.06
CA HIS A 211 -8.36 5.54 18.47
C HIS A 211 -6.96 5.00 18.78
N SER A 212 -5.97 5.89 18.81
CA SER A 212 -4.61 5.51 19.19
C SER A 212 -4.55 5.23 20.69
N SER A 213 -3.99 4.09 21.08
CA SER A 213 -3.64 3.86 22.49
C SER A 213 -2.45 4.77 22.83
N LYS A 214 -2.71 5.93 23.45
CA LYS A 214 -1.63 6.69 24.07
C LYS A 214 -1.01 5.81 25.15
N ARG A 215 0.21 5.30 24.95
CA ARG A 215 1.08 5.03 26.10
C ARG A 215 1.43 6.39 26.65
N ASN A 216 0.70 6.80 27.69
CA ASN A 216 1.18 7.84 28.58
C ASN A 216 2.52 7.33 29.14
N ASN A 217 3.63 7.90 28.66
CA ASN A 217 4.90 7.83 29.37
C ASN A 217 4.84 8.84 30.52
#